data_AF-T1IL46-F1
#
_entry.id   AF-T1IL46-F1
#
_cell.length_a   1.000
_cell.length_b   1.000
_cell.length_c   1.000
_cell.angle_alpha   90.00
_cell.angle_beta   90.00
_cell.angle_gamma   90.00
#
_symmetry.space_group_name_H-M   'P 1'
#
loop_
_entity.id
_entity.type
_entity.pdbx_description
1 polymer ?
#
loop_
_entity_poly.entity_id
_entity_poly.type
_entity_poly.pdbx_seq_one_letter_code
_entity_poly.pdbx_strand_id
1 'polypeptide(L)'
;SRNALHEAAKLVTSFSKVETAKVFRLVREQKKWVWQTGFEIKCLKGKRIGSGSFRDCFEIAISDFGRLPNGRYVIKTWNDKAAETLQNDFEIPKKHEDVLQELSRRAVQCQNVACGLATEFKNAVNDKKEFGTFLRAYIIEYDNTNCTLEERIDGVYTKYINNNMILLNAQSEYGPKCSALAHFSYNFSERKLILSDLQGSEEVLTDPEIASFYRYDTDNKGSLLYGIGNYGNESLDNFKVEHECSKYCMLAGLVPL
;
A
#
# COMPACT_ATOMS: atom_id res chain seq x y z
N SER A 1 -8.69 38.58 23.29
CA SER A 1 -8.29 40.00 23.12
C SER A 1 -8.61 40.44 21.70
N ARG A 2 -8.75 41.75 21.42
CA ARG A 2 -8.94 42.26 20.04
C ARG A 2 -7.88 41.74 19.05
N ASN A 3 -6.65 41.51 19.52
CA ASN A 3 -5.58 40.91 18.72
C ASN A 3 -5.87 39.47 18.30
N ALA A 4 -6.47 38.63 19.16
CA ALA A 4 -6.83 37.25 18.80
C ALA A 4 -7.93 37.20 17.72
N LEU A 5 -8.89 38.13 17.75
CA LEU A 5 -9.93 38.25 16.73
C LEU A 5 -9.39 38.82 15.40
N HIS A 6 -8.42 39.73 15.46
CA HIS A 6 -7.75 40.27 14.27
C HIS A 6 -6.85 39.24 13.58
N GLU A 7 -6.15 38.39 14.36
CA GLU A 7 -5.40 37.25 13.81
C GLU A 7 -6.34 36.18 13.24
N ALA A 8 -7.48 35.91 13.88
CA ALA A 8 -8.51 35.01 13.33
C ALA A 8 -9.12 35.54 12.02
N ALA A 9 -9.25 36.86 11.87
CA ALA A 9 -9.72 37.50 10.64
C ALA A 9 -8.69 37.48 9.49
N LYS A 10 -7.39 37.28 9.79
CA LYS A 10 -6.34 37.05 8.79
C LYS A 10 -6.28 35.60 8.32
N LEU A 11 -6.90 34.67 9.05
CA LEU A 11 -7.05 33.26 8.66
C LEU A 11 -8.16 33.06 7.60
N VAL A 12 -8.34 34.01 6.67
CA VAL A 12 -9.00 33.72 5.39
C VAL A 12 -8.01 32.91 4.56
N THR A 13 -7.78 31.66 4.97
CA THR A 13 -7.19 30.66 4.08
C THR A 13 -8.17 30.50 2.93
N SER A 14 -7.75 30.83 1.72
CA SER A 14 -8.50 30.51 0.50
C SER A 14 -8.93 29.05 0.61
N PHE A 15 -10.24 28.80 0.71
CA PHE A 15 -10.73 27.42 0.67
C PHE A 15 -10.23 26.84 -0.65
N SER A 16 -9.33 25.86 -0.58
CA SER A 16 -9.06 24.95 -1.69
C SER A 16 -10.42 24.48 -2.21
N LYS A 17 -10.60 24.45 -3.53
CA LYS A 17 -11.87 24.03 -4.15
C LYS A 17 -12.30 22.69 -3.53
N VAL A 18 -13.49 22.64 -2.95
CA VAL A 18 -14.09 21.36 -2.53
C VAL A 18 -14.38 20.59 -3.80
N GLU A 19 -13.84 19.38 -3.88
CA GLU A 19 -13.97 18.50 -5.03
C GLU A 19 -14.73 17.23 -4.63
N THR A 20 -15.58 16.76 -5.52
CA THR A 20 -16.24 15.46 -5.39
C THR A 20 -15.37 14.42 -6.09
N ALA A 21 -15.04 13.34 -5.39
CA ALA A 21 -14.28 12.23 -5.94
C ALA A 21 -15.02 10.91 -5.72
N LYS A 22 -14.85 9.96 -6.66
CA LYS A 22 -15.50 8.65 -6.58
C LYS A 22 -14.53 7.60 -6.07
N VAL A 23 -14.90 6.90 -5.01
CA VAL A 23 -14.06 5.93 -4.30
C VAL A 23 -14.59 4.52 -4.50
N PHE A 24 -13.73 3.60 -4.91
CA PHE A 24 -14.02 2.18 -5.07
C PHE A 24 -13.23 1.36 -4.06
N ARG A 25 -13.85 0.31 -3.52
CA ARG A 25 -13.21 -0.61 -2.58
C ARG A 25 -13.28 -2.04 -3.08
N LEU A 26 -12.21 -2.78 -2.82
CA LEU A 26 -12.17 -4.23 -3.00
C LEU A 26 -12.62 -4.89 -1.70
N VAL A 27 -13.58 -5.81 -1.78
CA VAL A 27 -14.10 -6.54 -0.61
C VAL A 27 -14.18 -8.03 -0.89
N ARG A 28 -14.28 -8.83 0.17
CA ARG A 28 -14.50 -10.27 0.07
C ARG A 28 -15.98 -10.59 0.28
N GLU A 29 -16.64 -11.09 -0.77
CA GLU A 29 -18.03 -11.52 -0.76
C GLU A 29 -18.10 -13.00 -1.19
N GLN A 30 -18.75 -13.85 -0.40
CA GLN A 30 -18.93 -15.29 -0.71
C GLN A 30 -17.63 -16.00 -1.15
N LYS A 31 -16.51 -15.69 -0.46
CA LYS A 31 -15.14 -16.18 -0.75
C LYS A 31 -14.49 -15.65 -2.04
N LYS A 32 -15.13 -14.77 -2.79
CA LYS A 32 -14.57 -14.08 -3.97
C LYS A 32 -14.24 -12.62 -3.65
N TRP A 33 -13.25 -12.07 -4.33
CA TRP A 33 -12.94 -10.65 -4.25
C TRP A 33 -13.76 -9.89 -5.30
N VAL A 34 -14.47 -8.85 -4.87
CA VAL A 34 -15.39 -8.08 -5.72
C VAL A 34 -15.11 -6.59 -5.52
N TRP A 35 -15.03 -5.85 -6.63
CA TRP A 35 -15.02 -4.39 -6.60
C TRP A 35 -16.44 -3.89 -6.34
N GLN A 36 -16.65 -3.17 -5.25
CA GLN A 36 -17.94 -2.56 -4.96
C GLN A 36 -18.18 -1.29 -5.77
N THR A 37 -19.45 -1.00 -6.02
CA THR A 37 -19.89 0.24 -6.66
C THR A 37 -19.30 1.44 -5.92
N GLY A 38 -18.70 2.35 -6.71
CA GLY A 38 -18.05 3.52 -6.15
C GLY A 38 -19.02 4.43 -5.41
N PHE A 39 -18.53 5.07 -4.35
CA PHE A 39 -19.26 6.09 -3.59
C PHE A 39 -18.55 7.43 -3.65
N GLU A 40 -19.29 8.51 -3.52
CA GLU A 40 -18.73 9.85 -3.57
C GLU A 40 -18.20 10.29 -2.21
N ILE A 41 -17.13 11.07 -2.23
CA ILE A 41 -16.60 11.81 -1.09
C ILE A 41 -16.42 13.27 -1.47
N LYS A 42 -16.51 14.17 -0.48
CA LYS A 42 -16.05 15.55 -0.60
C LYS A 42 -14.65 15.67 -0.01
N CYS A 43 -13.72 16.19 -0.80
CA CYS A 43 -12.34 16.38 -0.40
C CYS A 43 -11.81 17.76 -0.75
N LEU A 44 -10.81 18.18 0.02
CA LEU A 44 -10.03 19.38 -0.21
C LEU A 44 -8.63 18.94 -0.64
N LYS A 45 -8.21 19.31 -1.86
CA LYS A 45 -6.86 19.01 -2.34
C LYS A 45 -5.83 19.81 -1.54
N GLY A 46 -4.89 19.12 -0.93
CA GLY A 46 -3.72 19.71 -0.29
C GLY A 46 -2.50 19.71 -1.19
N LYS A 47 -1.33 19.91 -0.58
CA LYS A 47 -0.04 19.97 -1.25
C LYS A 47 0.51 18.57 -1.58
N ARG A 48 1.43 18.51 -2.55
CA ARG A 48 2.32 17.35 -2.72
C ARG A 48 3.18 17.20 -1.45
N ILE A 49 3.20 16.01 -0.89
CA ILE A 49 3.92 15.70 0.37
C ILE A 49 5.11 14.77 0.17
N GLY A 50 5.23 14.13 -1.00
CA GLY A 50 6.36 13.26 -1.31
C GLY A 50 6.24 12.57 -2.66
N SER A 51 7.29 11.86 -3.03
CA SER A 51 7.39 11.09 -4.27
C SER A 51 8.21 9.84 -4.05
N GLY A 52 7.71 8.72 -4.57
CA GLY A 52 8.47 7.48 -4.72
C GLY A 52 8.94 7.28 -6.15
N SER A 53 9.43 6.09 -6.47
CA SER A 53 9.90 5.73 -7.81
C SER A 53 8.83 5.89 -8.91
N PHE A 54 7.58 5.59 -8.57
CA PHE A 54 6.48 5.47 -9.53
C PHE A 54 5.25 6.32 -9.19
N ARG A 55 5.21 6.92 -8.01
CA ARG A 55 4.02 7.62 -7.52
C ARG A 55 4.33 8.92 -6.80
N ASP A 56 3.46 9.89 -6.99
CA ASP A 56 3.44 11.15 -6.26
C ASP A 56 2.32 11.15 -5.22
N CYS A 57 2.63 11.65 -4.03
CA CYS A 57 1.71 11.66 -2.90
C CYS A 57 1.20 13.08 -2.64
N PHE A 58 -0.12 13.23 -2.55
CA PHE A 58 -0.81 14.48 -2.25
C PHE A 58 -1.67 14.29 -1.01
N GLU A 59 -1.52 15.16 -0.03
CA GLU A 59 -2.42 15.14 1.13
C GLU A 59 -3.78 15.72 0.75
N ILE A 60 -4.86 15.11 1.21
CA ILE A 60 -6.21 15.64 1.10
C ILE A 60 -6.90 15.60 2.47
N ALA A 61 -7.87 16.48 2.67
CA ALA A 61 -8.78 16.39 3.82
C ALA A 61 -10.16 15.91 3.34
N ILE A 62 -10.69 14.87 3.98
CA ILE A 62 -12.05 14.37 3.75
C ILE A 62 -12.94 14.91 4.87
N SER A 63 -14.08 15.51 4.49
CA SER A 63 -15.02 16.18 5.40
C SER A 63 -16.46 15.64 5.30
N ASP A 64 -16.66 14.53 4.60
CA ASP A 64 -18.00 13.99 4.33
C ASP A 64 -18.38 12.87 5.30
N PHE A 65 -19.57 12.99 5.91
CA PHE A 65 -20.12 12.01 6.85
C PHE A 65 -20.86 10.93 6.06
N GLY A 66 -20.24 9.76 5.87
CA GLY A 66 -21.03 8.59 5.47
C GLY A 66 -20.27 7.30 5.28
N ARG A 67 -19.13 7.31 4.57
CA ARG A 67 -18.46 6.05 4.16
C ARG A 67 -16.97 5.98 4.42
N LEU A 68 -16.29 7.12 4.56
CA LEU A 68 -14.95 7.23 5.12
C LEU A 68 -15.00 8.19 6.32
N PRO A 69 -14.23 7.94 7.39
CA PRO A 69 -14.09 8.89 8.48
C PRO A 69 -13.58 10.26 8.02
N ASN A 70 -13.96 11.31 8.75
CA ASN A 70 -13.33 12.61 8.58
C ASN A 70 -11.86 12.52 9.00
N GLY A 71 -10.97 13.11 8.21
CA GLY A 71 -9.54 13.04 8.51
C GLY A 71 -8.65 13.45 7.34
N ARG A 72 -7.34 13.23 7.55
CA ARG A 72 -6.31 13.43 6.54
C ARG A 72 -6.03 12.13 5.82
N TYR A 73 -5.98 12.21 4.50
CA TYR A 73 -5.72 11.10 3.61
C TYR A 73 -4.62 11.47 2.63
N VAL A 74 -4.09 10.47 1.95
CA VAL A 74 -3.10 10.63 0.89
C VAL A 74 -3.67 10.04 -0.40
N ILE A 75 -3.77 10.86 -1.44
CA ILE A 75 -3.93 10.40 -2.81
C ILE A 75 -2.54 10.10 -3.36
N LYS A 76 -2.34 8.92 -3.93
CA LYS A 76 -1.12 8.58 -4.68
C LYS A 76 -1.44 8.44 -6.16
N THR A 77 -0.87 9.33 -6.96
CA THR A 77 -1.00 9.36 -8.42
C THR A 77 0.21 8.67 -9.05
N TRP A 78 0.04 8.05 -10.21
CA TRP A 78 1.15 7.44 -10.95
C TRP A 78 1.89 8.49 -11.79
N ASN A 79 3.22 8.39 -11.86
CA ASN A 79 4.02 9.22 -12.75
C ASN A 79 4.20 8.57 -14.12
N ASP A 80 4.68 9.35 -15.11
CA ASP A 80 4.83 8.87 -16.50
C ASP A 80 5.74 7.64 -16.60
N LYS A 81 6.79 7.59 -15.77
CA LYS A 81 7.71 6.43 -15.69
C LYS A 81 6.99 5.13 -15.37
N ALA A 82 5.96 5.16 -14.51
CA ALA A 82 5.19 3.98 -14.15
C ALA A 82 4.38 3.45 -15.34
N ALA A 83 3.75 4.36 -16.10
CA ALA A 83 2.99 4.00 -17.28
C ALA A 83 3.90 3.45 -18.38
N GLU A 84 5.03 4.11 -18.63
CA GLU A 84 6.03 3.67 -19.61
C GLU A 84 6.59 2.28 -19.28
N THR A 85 6.94 2.02 -18.02
CA THR A 85 7.46 0.72 -17.57
C THR A 85 6.48 -0.40 -17.91
N LEU A 86 5.19 -0.20 -17.62
CA LEU A 86 4.17 -1.20 -17.94
C LEU A 86 3.83 -1.29 -19.42
N GLN A 87 3.81 -0.19 -20.14
CA GLN A 87 3.53 -0.23 -21.59
C GLN A 87 4.62 -1.03 -22.32
N ASN A 88 5.87 -0.90 -21.88
CA ASN A 88 7.00 -1.64 -22.43
C ASN A 88 7.00 -3.12 -21.99
N ASP A 89 6.66 -3.42 -20.74
CA ASP A 89 6.63 -4.78 -20.20
C ASP A 89 5.47 -5.65 -20.78
N PHE A 90 4.47 -5.05 -21.44
CA PHE A 90 3.22 -5.73 -21.80
C PHE A 90 2.98 -6.01 -23.29
N GLU A 91 3.84 -5.61 -24.23
CA GLU A 91 3.66 -5.76 -25.69
C GLU A 91 2.23 -5.47 -26.22
N ILE A 92 1.43 -4.71 -25.49
CA ILE A 92 0.03 -4.41 -25.82
C ILE A 92 -0.10 -2.90 -25.67
N PRO A 93 -0.39 -2.16 -26.75
CA PRO A 93 -0.75 -0.76 -26.67
C PRO A 93 -2.10 -0.61 -25.93
N LYS A 94 -2.05 -0.61 -24.60
CA LYS A 94 -3.16 -0.15 -23.75
C LYS A 94 -3.11 1.35 -23.68
N LYS A 95 -4.28 2.01 -23.72
CA LYS A 95 -4.34 3.46 -23.50
C LYS A 95 -3.71 3.77 -22.14
N HIS A 96 -3.03 4.91 -22.05
CA HIS A 96 -2.35 5.34 -20.84
C HIS A 96 -3.28 5.30 -19.61
N GLU A 97 -4.52 5.77 -19.75
CA GLU A 97 -5.55 5.73 -18.69
C GLU A 97 -5.87 4.31 -18.19
N ASP A 98 -5.93 3.33 -19.09
CA ASP A 98 -6.21 1.93 -18.76
C ASP A 98 -5.05 1.31 -17.98
N VAL A 99 -3.81 1.68 -18.34
CA VAL A 99 -2.59 1.25 -17.63
C VAL A 99 -2.60 1.80 -16.21
N LEU A 100 -2.90 3.09 -16.02
CA LEU A 100 -2.97 3.72 -14.70
C LEU A 100 -4.08 3.12 -13.83
N GLN A 101 -5.25 2.82 -14.43
CA GLN A 101 -6.32 2.14 -13.72
C GLN A 101 -5.90 0.74 -13.25
N GLU A 102 -5.22 -0.01 -14.11
CA GLU A 102 -4.79 -1.37 -13.83
C GLU A 102 -3.68 -1.43 -12.76
N LEU A 103 -2.79 -0.45 -12.77
CA LEU A 103 -1.82 -0.17 -11.70
C LEU A 103 -2.51 0.09 -10.36
N SER A 104 -3.49 0.99 -10.34
CA SER A 104 -4.25 1.33 -9.12
C SER A 104 -5.00 0.11 -8.56
N ARG A 105 -5.57 -0.73 -9.43
CA ARG A 105 -6.20 -2.00 -9.02
C ARG A 105 -5.20 -2.94 -8.35
N ARG A 106 -4.01 -3.10 -8.94
CA ARG A 106 -2.94 -3.96 -8.40
C ARG A 106 -2.44 -3.48 -7.05
N ALA A 107 -2.15 -2.19 -6.93
CA ALA A 107 -1.69 -1.61 -5.67
C ALA A 107 -2.72 -1.84 -4.53
N VAL A 108 -4.01 -1.62 -4.80
CA VAL A 108 -5.07 -1.88 -3.82
C VAL A 108 -5.22 -3.38 -3.53
N GLN A 109 -5.08 -4.25 -4.53
CA GLN A 109 -5.07 -5.71 -4.32
C GLN A 109 -3.91 -6.15 -3.43
N CYS A 110 -2.68 -5.70 -3.70
CA CYS A 110 -1.50 -5.99 -2.88
C CYS A 110 -1.71 -5.54 -1.44
N GLN A 111 -2.19 -4.31 -1.23
CA GLN A 111 -2.51 -3.80 0.09
C GLN A 111 -3.54 -4.68 0.81
N ASN A 112 -4.61 -5.10 0.14
CA ASN A 112 -5.64 -5.96 0.75
C ASN A 112 -5.11 -7.34 1.13
N VAL A 113 -4.27 -7.94 0.29
CA VAL A 113 -3.59 -9.21 0.60
C VAL A 113 -2.67 -9.04 1.81
N ALA A 114 -1.90 -7.97 1.87
CA ALA A 114 -1.04 -7.66 2.99
C ALA A 114 -1.81 -7.41 4.30
N CYS A 115 -2.95 -6.72 4.24
CA CYS A 115 -3.88 -6.58 5.38
C CYS A 115 -4.32 -7.95 5.92
N GLY A 116 -4.70 -8.87 5.03
CA GLY A 116 -5.09 -10.22 5.40
C GLY A 116 -3.95 -10.99 6.06
N LEU A 117 -2.78 -11.02 5.43
CA LEU A 117 -1.60 -11.73 5.93
C LEU A 117 -1.09 -11.15 7.26
N ALA A 118 -1.09 -9.83 7.43
CA ALA A 118 -0.74 -9.20 8.70
C ALA A 118 -1.75 -9.55 9.80
N THR A 119 -3.03 -9.70 9.46
CA THR A 119 -4.05 -10.16 10.41
C THR A 119 -3.81 -11.61 10.84
N GLU A 120 -3.51 -12.50 9.90
CA GLU A 120 -3.19 -13.90 10.21
C GLU A 120 -1.89 -14.03 11.01
N PHE A 121 -0.87 -13.22 10.67
CA PHE A 121 0.38 -13.17 11.44
C PHE A 121 0.12 -12.75 12.89
N LYS A 122 -0.68 -11.70 13.10
CA LYS A 122 -1.12 -11.24 14.42
C LYS A 122 -1.91 -12.29 15.20
N ASN A 123 -2.61 -13.20 14.52
CA ASN A 123 -3.32 -14.28 15.17
C ASN A 123 -2.37 -15.44 15.54
N ALA A 124 -1.34 -15.69 14.72
CA ALA A 124 -0.34 -16.71 14.98
C ALA A 124 0.57 -16.35 16.15
N VAL A 125 0.94 -15.07 16.28
CA VAL A 125 1.64 -14.55 17.45
C VAL A 125 0.63 -14.30 18.57
N ASN A 126 0.73 -15.05 19.68
CA ASN A 126 -0.16 -14.90 20.84
C ASN A 126 -0.05 -13.54 21.58
N ASP A 127 0.65 -12.56 21.01
CA ASP A 127 0.75 -11.18 21.48
C ASP A 127 0.30 -10.19 20.39
N LYS A 128 -0.98 -9.81 20.45
CA LYS A 128 -1.64 -8.99 19.42
C LYS A 128 -1.22 -7.52 19.43
N LYS A 129 -0.56 -7.03 20.49
CA LYS A 129 -0.33 -5.60 20.71
C LYS A 129 0.97 -5.08 20.09
N GLU A 130 1.89 -5.95 19.69
CA GLU A 130 3.23 -5.51 19.26
C GLU A 130 3.45 -5.45 17.73
N PHE A 131 2.53 -5.97 16.90
CA PHE A 131 2.76 -6.13 15.46
C PHE A 131 2.00 -5.12 14.60
N GLY A 132 2.58 -4.73 13.47
CA GLY A 132 2.00 -3.73 12.59
C GLY A 132 0.73 -4.17 11.85
N THR A 133 -0.16 -3.23 11.56
CA THR A 133 -1.30 -3.37 10.63
C THR A 133 -1.01 -2.64 9.33
N PHE A 134 -1.56 -3.13 8.22
CA PHE A 134 -1.62 -2.37 6.99
C PHE A 134 -2.80 -1.41 6.96
N LEU A 135 -2.59 -0.23 6.41
CA LEU A 135 -3.69 0.67 6.06
C LEU A 135 -4.62 0.03 5.05
N ARG A 136 -5.90 0.40 5.09
CA ARG A 136 -6.82 0.14 3.97
C ARG A 136 -6.47 1.08 2.82
N ALA A 137 -6.52 0.55 1.60
CA ALA A 137 -6.37 1.31 0.38
C ALA A 137 -7.64 1.21 -0.47
N TYR A 138 -7.89 2.26 -1.24
CA TYR A 138 -9.04 2.42 -2.12
C TYR A 138 -8.57 2.90 -3.49
N ILE A 139 -9.36 2.66 -4.53
CA ILE A 139 -9.21 3.40 -5.78
C ILE A 139 -10.01 4.69 -5.65
N ILE A 140 -9.43 5.81 -6.05
CA ILE A 140 -10.13 7.10 -6.15
C ILE A 140 -10.01 7.62 -7.58
N GLU A 141 -11.16 7.95 -8.17
CA GLU A 141 -11.22 8.72 -9.41
C GLU A 141 -11.15 10.21 -9.04
N TYR A 142 -10.01 10.81 -9.35
CA TYR A 142 -9.66 12.17 -8.98
C TYR A 142 -9.05 12.87 -10.19
N ASP A 143 -9.60 14.02 -10.58
CA ASP A 143 -9.21 14.75 -11.79
C ASP A 143 -9.19 13.86 -13.05
N ASN A 144 -10.28 13.09 -13.24
CA ASN A 144 -10.47 12.09 -14.31
C ASN A 144 -9.40 10.98 -14.36
N THR A 145 -8.62 10.78 -13.29
CA THR A 145 -7.55 9.78 -13.23
C THR A 145 -7.80 8.78 -12.10
N ASN A 146 -7.59 7.49 -12.37
CA ASN A 146 -7.67 6.44 -11.36
C ASN A 146 -6.38 6.39 -10.52
N CYS A 147 -6.48 6.83 -9.27
CA CYS A 147 -5.40 6.89 -8.30
C CYS A 147 -5.69 5.95 -7.12
N THR A 148 -4.76 5.88 -6.17
CA THR A 148 -5.00 5.19 -4.89
C THR A 148 -5.20 6.19 -3.75
N LEU A 149 -6.01 5.82 -2.76
CA LEU A 149 -6.33 6.60 -1.57
C LEU A 149 -6.07 5.76 -0.32
N GLU A 150 -5.42 6.34 0.68
CA GLU A 150 -5.21 5.73 2.01
C GLU A 150 -5.19 6.81 3.10
N GLU A 151 -5.34 6.40 4.36
CA GLU A 151 -5.23 7.33 5.50
C GLU A 151 -3.81 7.91 5.63
N ARG A 152 -3.68 9.14 6.12
CA ARG A 152 -2.36 9.75 6.32
C ARG A 152 -1.69 9.16 7.57
N ILE A 153 -0.46 8.68 7.39
CA ILE A 153 0.25 7.94 8.46
C ILE A 153 0.83 8.75 9.64
N ASP A 154 1.00 10.07 9.68
CA ASP A 154 1.82 10.74 10.71
C ASP A 154 3.19 10.05 11.04
N GLY A 155 3.97 10.54 12.00
CA GLY A 155 5.24 9.91 12.39
C GLY A 155 6.38 9.91 11.36
N VAL A 156 7.45 9.16 11.69
CA VAL A 156 8.65 8.98 10.83
C VAL A 156 8.40 7.82 9.89
N TYR A 157 8.43 8.11 8.58
CA TYR A 157 8.26 7.11 7.54
C TYR A 157 9.58 6.35 7.31
N THR A 158 9.54 5.03 7.49
CA THR A 158 10.70 4.14 7.41
C THR A 158 10.39 2.99 6.47
N LYS A 159 11.32 2.70 5.53
CA LYS A 159 11.30 1.48 4.74
C LYS A 159 12.13 0.42 5.45
N TYR A 160 11.49 -0.66 5.91
CA TYR A 160 12.14 -1.72 6.66
C TYR A 160 12.76 -2.75 5.73
N ILE A 161 12.00 -3.17 4.71
CA ILE A 161 12.44 -4.14 3.69
C ILE A 161 12.15 -3.51 2.33
N ASN A 162 13.05 -3.67 1.36
CA ASN A 162 12.77 -3.30 -0.02
C ASN A 162 12.15 -4.46 -0.82
N ASN A 163 11.86 -4.24 -2.10
CA ASN A 163 11.37 -5.26 -3.03
C ASN A 163 12.38 -6.38 -3.33
N ASN A 164 13.69 -6.14 -3.16
CA ASN A 164 14.75 -7.15 -3.25
C ASN A 164 14.97 -7.94 -1.95
N MET A 165 14.10 -7.75 -0.96
CA MET A 165 14.14 -8.44 0.34
C MET A 165 15.32 -8.08 1.25
N ILE A 166 16.03 -7.00 0.95
CA ILE A 166 17.09 -6.47 1.80
C ILE A 166 16.46 -5.79 3.03
N LEU A 167 16.91 -6.18 4.23
CA LEU A 167 16.50 -5.58 5.49
C LEU A 167 17.31 -4.30 5.77
N LEU A 168 16.73 -3.14 5.48
CA LEU A 168 17.41 -1.84 5.57
C LEU A 168 17.54 -1.32 7.00
N ASN A 169 16.60 -1.67 7.88
CA ASN A 169 16.50 -1.13 9.24
C ASN A 169 16.49 -2.25 10.31
N ALA A 170 17.47 -3.16 10.23
CA ALA A 170 17.55 -4.36 11.08
C ALA A 170 17.61 -4.07 12.60
N GLN A 171 18.19 -2.95 13.00
CA GLN A 171 18.35 -2.55 14.41
C GLN A 171 17.13 -1.77 14.95
N SER A 172 16.17 -1.42 14.10
CA SER A 172 14.93 -0.79 14.55
C SER A 172 14.02 -1.80 15.23
N GLU A 173 13.12 -1.33 16.10
CA GLU A 173 12.14 -2.21 16.75
C GLU A 173 11.26 -2.97 15.74
N TYR A 174 10.89 -2.30 14.65
CA TYR A 174 9.94 -2.80 13.65
C TYR A 174 10.59 -3.54 12.48
N GLY A 175 11.90 -3.39 12.26
CA GLY A 175 12.62 -4.11 11.20
C GLY A 175 12.50 -5.64 11.32
N PRO A 176 12.88 -6.24 12.46
CA PRO A 176 12.73 -7.68 12.67
C PRO A 176 11.26 -8.15 12.68
N LYS A 177 10.31 -7.30 13.11
CA LYS A 177 8.87 -7.58 13.03
C LYS A 177 8.39 -7.67 11.57
N CYS A 178 8.83 -6.74 10.73
CA CYS A 178 8.57 -6.76 9.29
C CYS A 178 9.22 -7.99 8.62
N SER A 179 10.46 -8.30 8.99
CA SER A 179 11.17 -9.48 8.45
C SER A 179 10.44 -10.78 8.82
N ALA A 180 9.94 -10.90 10.04
CA ALA A 180 9.11 -12.03 10.47
C ALA A 180 7.75 -12.09 9.75
N LEU A 181 7.12 -10.95 9.46
CA LEU A 181 5.89 -10.90 8.66
C LEU A 181 6.13 -11.36 7.22
N ALA A 182 7.25 -10.96 6.59
CA ALA A 182 7.64 -11.47 5.28
C ALA A 182 7.81 -13.00 5.32
N HIS A 183 8.57 -13.53 6.29
CA HIS A 183 8.71 -14.97 6.47
C HIS A 183 7.36 -15.67 6.69
N PHE A 184 6.50 -15.12 7.55
CA PHE A 184 5.17 -15.66 7.78
C PHE A 184 4.36 -15.74 6.48
N SER A 185 4.36 -14.68 5.66
CA SER A 185 3.65 -14.69 4.38
C SER A 185 4.16 -15.76 3.42
N TYR A 186 5.48 -15.99 3.40
CA TYR A 186 6.09 -17.05 2.62
C TYR A 186 5.66 -18.44 3.07
N ASN A 187 5.67 -18.71 4.38
CA ASN A 187 5.24 -20.00 4.92
C ASN A 187 3.72 -20.21 4.78
N PHE A 188 2.93 -19.19 5.14
CA PHE A 188 1.46 -19.24 5.11
C PHE A 188 0.91 -19.46 3.71
N SER A 189 1.59 -18.93 2.68
CA SER A 189 1.18 -19.10 1.29
C SER A 189 1.68 -20.41 0.65
N GLU A 190 2.25 -21.33 1.43
CA GLU A 190 2.93 -22.54 0.93
C GLU A 190 4.04 -22.19 -0.09
N ARG A 191 4.80 -21.13 0.20
CA ARG A 191 5.93 -20.64 -0.61
C ARG A 191 5.53 -20.06 -1.98
N LYS A 192 4.25 -19.75 -2.19
CA LYS A 192 3.73 -19.21 -3.47
C LYS A 192 3.98 -17.72 -3.63
N LEU A 193 4.02 -16.98 -2.53
CA LEU A 193 4.26 -15.55 -2.51
C LEU A 193 4.97 -15.11 -1.23
N ILE A 194 5.55 -13.92 -1.26
CA ILE A 194 6.10 -13.24 -0.08
C ILE A 194 5.73 -11.75 -0.13
N LEU A 195 5.42 -11.18 1.03
CA LEU A 195 5.31 -9.73 1.18
C LEU A 195 6.70 -9.09 1.12
N SER A 196 6.82 -8.07 0.28
CA SER A 196 8.04 -7.28 0.11
C SER A 196 7.73 -5.78 0.21
N ASP A 197 8.76 -4.95 0.11
CA ASP A 197 8.65 -3.49 0.21
C ASP A 197 7.94 -2.99 1.48
N LEU A 198 8.19 -3.64 2.62
CA LEU A 198 7.54 -3.33 3.90
C LEU A 198 8.01 -1.98 4.45
N GLN A 199 7.09 -1.02 4.53
CA GLN A 199 7.35 0.37 4.89
C GLN A 199 6.15 1.02 5.59
N GLY A 200 6.42 2.08 6.36
CA GLY A 200 5.38 2.79 7.10
C GLY A 200 5.95 3.58 8.27
N SER A 201 5.13 3.82 9.30
CA SER A 201 5.59 4.40 10.56
C SER A 201 5.18 3.48 11.70
N GLU A 202 6.18 2.97 12.42
CA GLU A 202 5.97 2.09 13.57
C GLU A 202 5.02 0.91 13.23
N GLU A 203 3.91 0.75 13.94
CA GLU A 203 2.92 -0.31 13.73
C GLU A 203 1.97 -0.08 12.55
N VAL A 204 2.10 1.02 11.81
CA VAL A 204 1.25 1.30 10.65
C VAL A 204 2.07 1.16 9.37
N LEU A 205 1.81 0.07 8.65
CA LEU A 205 2.43 -0.21 7.36
C LEU A 205 1.52 0.19 6.20
N THR A 206 2.14 0.49 5.06
CA THR A 206 1.43 0.75 3.83
C THR A 206 2.29 0.43 2.62
N ASP A 207 1.68 0.44 1.44
CA ASP A 207 2.37 0.32 0.17
C ASP A 207 3.28 -0.92 0.05
N PRO A 208 2.78 -2.13 0.36
CA PRO A 208 3.55 -3.33 0.18
C PRO A 208 3.61 -3.70 -1.30
N GLU A 209 4.65 -4.45 -1.64
CA GLU A 209 4.70 -5.24 -2.87
C GLU A 209 4.55 -6.73 -2.53
N ILE A 210 4.29 -7.53 -3.56
CA ILE A 210 4.23 -8.98 -3.45
C ILE A 210 5.16 -9.56 -4.51
N ALA A 211 6.13 -10.34 -4.05
CA ALA A 211 6.90 -11.19 -4.94
C ALA A 211 6.30 -12.60 -4.97
N SER A 212 6.26 -13.20 -6.15
CA SER A 212 5.76 -14.57 -6.36
C SER A 212 6.69 -15.34 -7.28
N PHE A 213 6.57 -16.67 -7.32
CA PHE A 213 7.45 -17.48 -8.17
C PHE A 213 7.42 -17.04 -9.65
N TYR A 214 6.22 -16.74 -10.14
CA TYR A 214 6.01 -16.16 -11.45
C TYR A 214 5.75 -14.66 -11.32
N ARG A 215 6.40 -13.86 -12.19
CA ARG A 215 6.08 -12.44 -12.37
C ARG A 215 4.80 -12.24 -13.20
N TYR A 216 4.46 -13.20 -14.04
CA TYR A 216 3.34 -13.13 -14.98
C TYR A 216 2.36 -14.29 -14.80
N ASP A 217 1.09 -14.00 -15.02
CA ASP A 217 0.00 -14.96 -14.99
C ASP A 217 -0.03 -15.72 -16.32
N THR A 218 0.42 -16.97 -16.29
CA THR A 218 0.45 -17.85 -17.47
C THR A 218 -0.95 -18.18 -17.99
N ASP A 219 -1.96 -18.14 -17.13
CA ASP A 219 -3.34 -18.49 -17.47
C ASP A 219 -4.12 -17.27 -17.99
N ASN A 220 -3.65 -16.06 -17.68
CA ASN A 220 -4.27 -14.80 -18.10
C ASN A 220 -3.37 -13.98 -19.05
N LYS A 221 -3.05 -14.57 -20.21
CA LYS A 221 -2.34 -13.89 -21.32
C LYS A 221 -1.00 -13.24 -20.92
N GLY A 222 -0.30 -13.80 -19.92
CA GLY A 222 0.96 -13.23 -19.44
C GLY A 222 0.81 -11.91 -18.68
N SER A 223 -0.38 -11.60 -18.14
CA SER A 223 -0.57 -10.35 -17.39
C SER A 223 0.30 -10.33 -16.12
N LEU A 224 0.88 -9.17 -15.78
CA LEU A 224 1.66 -9.04 -14.54
C LEU A 224 0.84 -9.45 -13.32
N LEU A 225 1.42 -10.30 -12.50
CA LEU A 225 0.90 -10.68 -11.18
C LEU A 225 1.29 -9.63 -10.15
N TYR A 226 0.32 -9.23 -9.32
CA TYR A 226 0.50 -8.23 -8.26
C TYR A 226 0.98 -6.89 -8.80
N GLY A 227 1.89 -6.18 -8.13
CA GLY A 227 2.39 -4.86 -8.53
C GLY A 227 3.64 -4.90 -9.43
N ILE A 228 4.03 -3.72 -9.92
CA ILE A 228 5.24 -3.52 -10.74
C ILE A 228 6.54 -3.83 -9.98
N GLY A 229 6.48 -3.85 -8.64
CA GLY A 229 7.57 -4.28 -7.77
C GLY A 229 7.72 -5.80 -7.62
N ASN A 230 6.92 -6.62 -8.31
CA ASN A 230 7.04 -8.08 -8.28
C ASN A 230 8.29 -8.56 -9.04
N TYR A 231 9.41 -8.73 -8.35
CA TYR A 231 10.67 -9.19 -8.97
C TYR A 231 10.79 -10.72 -9.06
N GLY A 232 9.69 -11.44 -8.85
CA GLY A 232 9.65 -12.86 -9.13
C GLY A 232 10.52 -13.69 -8.18
N ASN A 233 11.15 -14.72 -8.75
CA ASN A 233 12.08 -15.60 -8.04
C ASN A 233 13.31 -14.89 -7.47
N GLU A 234 13.76 -13.77 -8.04
CA GLU A 234 14.93 -13.06 -7.53
C GLU A 234 14.70 -12.58 -6.09
N SER A 235 13.53 -12.00 -5.79
CA SER A 235 13.16 -11.64 -4.42
C SER A 235 13.11 -12.86 -3.50
N LEU A 236 12.60 -14.00 -3.99
CA LEU A 236 12.50 -15.23 -3.18
C LEU A 236 13.86 -15.82 -2.85
N ASP A 237 14.81 -15.78 -3.77
CA ASP A 237 16.16 -16.26 -3.54
C ASP A 237 16.95 -15.31 -2.66
N ASN A 238 16.84 -14.00 -2.87
CA ASN A 238 17.43 -13.00 -1.98
C ASN A 238 16.86 -13.11 -0.57
N PHE A 239 15.57 -13.36 -0.41
CA PHE A 239 14.96 -13.54 0.90
C PHE A 239 15.61 -14.68 1.70
N LYS A 240 15.95 -15.81 1.06
CA LYS A 240 16.62 -16.94 1.73
C LYS A 240 18.05 -16.59 2.18
N VAL A 241 18.70 -15.64 1.51
CA VAL A 241 20.06 -15.18 1.83
C VAL A 241 20.02 -14.11 2.92
N GLU A 242 19.09 -13.15 2.82
CA GLU A 242 19.02 -11.97 3.67
C GLU A 242 18.25 -12.21 4.98
N HIS A 243 17.36 -13.20 5.03
CA HIS A 243 16.51 -13.42 6.20
C HIS A 243 17.23 -14.18 7.31
N GLU A 244 17.36 -13.53 8.46
CA GLU A 244 17.69 -14.18 9.71
C GLU A 244 16.44 -14.26 10.61
N CYS A 245 16.13 -15.46 11.10
CA CYS A 245 14.99 -15.65 12.00
C CYS A 245 15.19 -14.87 13.30
N SER A 246 14.20 -14.04 13.64
CA SER A 246 14.17 -13.30 14.91
C SER A 246 13.29 -13.99 15.94
N LYS A 247 13.25 -13.43 17.17
CA LYS A 247 12.29 -13.84 18.19
C LYS A 247 10.84 -13.82 17.71
N TYR A 248 10.51 -12.94 16.78
CA TYR A 248 9.16 -12.82 16.23
C TYR A 248 8.81 -13.98 15.29
N CYS A 249 9.79 -14.55 14.57
CA CYS A 249 9.59 -15.76 13.79
C CYS A 249 9.26 -16.94 14.71
N MET A 250 9.98 -17.06 15.83
CA MET A 250 9.74 -18.10 16.84
C MET A 250 8.36 -17.96 17.49
N LEU A 251 7.95 -16.73 17.85
CA LEU A 251 6.61 -16.46 18.41
C LEU A 251 5.48 -16.84 17.45
N ALA A 252 5.72 -16.75 16.14
CA ALA A 252 4.77 -17.16 15.11
C ALA A 252 4.84 -18.66 14.76
N GLY A 253 5.71 -19.43 15.44
CA GLY A 253 5.88 -20.86 15.19
C GLY A 253 6.50 -21.17 13.82
N LEU A 254 7.28 -20.25 13.24
CA LEU A 254 7.90 -20.43 11.93
C LEU A 254 9.11 -21.35 12.02
N VAL A 255 9.25 -22.23 11.04
CA VAL A 255 10.45 -23.05 10.86
C VAL A 255 11.54 -22.16 10.26
N PRO A 256 12.78 -22.20 10.77
CA PRO A 256 13.90 -21.52 10.13
C PRO A 256 14.05 -21.92 8.66
N LEU A 257 14.43 -20.95 7.82
CA LEU A 257 14.67 -21.16 6.39
C LEU A 257 15.97 -21.91 6.11
#